data_AF-A0A9X2APU9-F1
#
_entry.id   AF-A0A9X2APU9-F1
#
_cell.length_a   1.000
_cell.length_b   1.000
_cell.length_c   1.000
_cell.angle_alpha   90.00
_cell.angle_beta   90.00
_cell.angle_gamma   90.00
#
_symmetry.space_group_name_H-M   'P 1'
#
loop_
_entity.id
_entity.type
_entity.pdbx_description
1 polymer ?
#
loop_
_entity_poly.entity_id
_entity_poly.type
_entity_poly.pdbx_seq_one_letter_code
_entity_poly.pdbx_strand_id
1 'polypeptide(L)'
;MNRSSTVRTSRAALLAIATMTLAACGGGGDSLLAPAPAATPAPAAVSVSAAALVISSATPANVNGTLDKTVGLGEAGISNATGSFTSGGPNDYCRAAVYAMTHSGNARKYMVEVVFSKATKAVSYVALGEDVTPATFTVRAAAPLTSVAIDIANRRIGFTNTVLGAGGANAATLNGSLEFVTNGSVADRASCG
;
A
#
# COMPACT_ATOMS: atom_id res chain seq x y z
N MET A 1 53.81 17.81 28.22
CA MET A 1 53.67 18.66 27.01
C MET A 1 52.34 18.30 26.36
N ASN A 2 51.25 19.04 26.64
CA ASN A 2 50.62 20.08 25.77
C ASN A 2 50.40 19.58 24.32
N ARG A 3 49.22 19.63 23.67
CA ARG A 3 47.95 20.38 23.86
C ARG A 3 46.84 19.84 22.89
N SER A 4 45.58 19.97 23.33
CA SER A 4 44.36 20.49 22.63
C SER A 4 43.90 19.92 21.27
N SER A 5 42.64 19.90 20.83
CA SER A 5 41.24 20.15 21.30
C SER A 5 40.36 19.88 20.05
N THR A 6 39.08 19.44 20.09
CA THR A 6 37.90 20.33 20.08
C THR A 6 36.62 19.49 19.99
N VAL A 7 35.71 19.68 20.95
CA VAL A 7 34.31 19.20 20.96
C VAL A 7 33.42 20.36 20.50
N ARG A 8 32.41 20.11 19.66
CA ARG A 8 31.35 21.09 19.37
C ARG A 8 30.00 20.66 19.94
N THR A 9 29.52 21.54 20.82
CA THR A 9 28.23 21.65 21.47
C THR A 9 27.16 22.26 20.54
N SER A 10 25.89 21.93 20.76
CA SER A 10 24.71 22.77 20.46
C SER A 10 23.54 22.24 21.31
N ARG A 11 23.38 22.76 22.53
CA ARG A 11 22.43 23.82 22.95
C ARG A 11 20.97 23.36 23.01
N ALA A 12 20.56 23.16 24.27
CA ALA A 12 19.19 23.06 24.75
C ALA A 12 18.40 24.36 24.55
N ALA A 13 17.07 24.22 24.48
CA ALA A 13 16.14 25.25 24.92
C ALA A 13 15.14 24.59 25.89
N LEU A 14 15.18 25.06 27.13
CA LEU A 14 14.25 24.82 28.23
C LEU A 14 12.97 25.65 28.06
N LEU A 15 12.02 25.37 28.96
CA LEU A 15 10.87 26.15 29.45
C LEU A 15 9.51 25.69 28.88
N ALA A 16 8.46 25.49 29.69
CA ALA A 16 8.29 25.64 31.14
C ALA A 16 7.09 24.78 31.60
N ILE A 17 7.16 24.37 32.87
CA ILE A 17 6.07 23.75 33.63
C ILE A 17 5.09 24.85 34.06
N ALA A 18 3.79 24.62 33.86
CA ALA A 18 2.75 25.34 34.60
C ALA A 18 1.66 24.35 35.02
N THR A 19 1.78 23.86 36.25
CA THR A 19 0.67 23.25 36.99
C THR A 19 -0.02 24.35 37.80
N MET A 20 -1.32 24.53 37.61
CA MET A 20 -2.21 25.03 38.67
C MET A 20 -3.50 24.22 38.69
N THR A 21 -3.92 23.95 39.91
CA THR A 21 -4.99 23.10 40.40
C THR A 21 -6.37 23.78 40.39
N LEU A 22 -7.37 22.90 40.56
CA LEU A 22 -8.64 23.09 41.27
C LEU A 22 -9.90 23.48 40.47
N ALA A 23 -10.97 22.78 40.87
CA ALA A 23 -12.27 22.66 40.26
C ALA A 23 -13.13 23.93 40.32
N ALA A 24 -14.03 24.05 39.35
CA ALA A 24 -15.30 24.73 39.51
C ALA A 24 -16.39 23.99 38.71
N CYS A 25 -17.31 23.37 39.44
CA CYS A 25 -18.67 23.11 38.99
C CYS A 25 -19.41 24.46 39.03
N GLY A 26 -20.07 24.86 37.94
CA GLY A 26 -20.99 25.98 37.98
C GLY A 26 -21.26 26.68 36.65
N GLY A 27 -22.51 26.56 36.19
CA GLY A 27 -23.26 27.70 35.62
C GLY A 27 -23.23 27.85 34.11
N GLY A 28 -24.42 27.78 33.50
CA GLY A 28 -24.65 27.89 32.07
C GLY A 28 -24.34 29.26 31.46
N GLY A 29 -24.37 29.29 30.13
CA GLY A 29 -24.21 30.50 29.33
C GLY A 29 -23.48 30.19 28.03
N ASP A 30 -24.25 29.83 27.01
CA ASP A 30 -24.00 30.16 25.60
C ASP A 30 -22.63 29.73 25.04
N SER A 31 -22.44 28.42 24.92
CA SER A 31 -21.39 27.86 24.05
C SER A 31 -21.71 28.21 22.60
N LEU A 32 -21.24 29.36 22.14
CA LEU A 32 -20.89 29.56 20.74
C LEU A 32 -19.83 28.51 20.42
N LEU A 33 -20.30 27.38 19.88
CA LEU A 33 -19.50 26.28 19.39
C LEU A 33 -18.34 26.85 18.56
N ALA A 34 -17.13 26.69 19.08
CA ALA A 34 -15.93 26.79 18.27
C ALA A 34 -16.16 25.91 17.02
N PRO A 35 -15.91 26.41 15.80
CA PRO A 35 -16.09 25.61 14.60
C PRO A 35 -15.31 24.31 14.76
N ALA A 36 -16.01 23.19 14.62
CA ALA A 36 -15.37 21.89 14.58
C ALA A 36 -14.25 21.92 13.51
N PRO A 37 -13.08 21.32 13.77
CA PRO A 37 -12.04 21.23 12.76
C PRO A 37 -12.65 20.66 11.48
N ALA A 38 -12.43 21.36 10.36
CA ALA A 38 -12.98 20.97 9.07
C ALA A 38 -12.64 19.51 8.80
N ALA A 39 -13.67 18.69 8.55
CA ALA A 39 -13.48 17.31 8.15
C ALA A 39 -12.54 17.28 6.94
N THR A 40 -11.41 16.60 7.09
CA THR A 40 -10.50 16.32 5.98
C THR A 40 -11.34 15.71 4.85
N PRO A 41 -11.27 16.22 3.61
CA PRO A 41 -12.06 15.67 2.51
C PRO A 41 -11.81 14.17 2.42
N ALA A 42 -12.87 13.37 2.48
CA ALA A 42 -12.77 11.96 2.20
C ALA A 42 -12.10 11.79 0.82
N PRO A 43 -11.11 10.89 0.67
CA PRO A 43 -10.49 10.65 -0.62
C PRO A 43 -11.57 10.39 -1.68
N ALA A 44 -11.45 11.04 -2.84
CA ALA A 44 -12.36 10.77 -3.95
C ALA A 44 -12.41 9.26 -4.21
N ALA A 45 -13.61 8.68 -4.28
CA ALA A 45 -13.77 7.27 -4.50
C ALA A 45 -13.20 6.90 -5.87
N VAL A 46 -12.13 6.10 -5.87
CA VAL A 46 -11.52 5.57 -7.08
C VAL A 46 -12.34 4.38 -7.54
N SER A 47 -12.82 4.42 -8.79
CA SER A 47 -13.54 3.29 -9.40
C SER A 47 -12.66 2.59 -10.43
N VAL A 48 -12.47 1.28 -10.28
CA VAL A 48 -11.72 0.43 -11.20
C VAL A 48 -12.69 -0.50 -11.94
N SER A 49 -12.68 -0.38 -13.27
CA SER A 49 -13.42 -1.30 -14.13
C SER A 49 -12.76 -2.68 -14.16
N ALA A 50 -13.58 -3.74 -14.23
CA ALA A 50 -13.06 -5.09 -14.47
C ALA A 50 -12.47 -5.18 -15.89
N ALA A 51 -11.27 -5.73 -16.00
CA ALA A 51 -10.56 -5.96 -17.24
C ALA A 51 -9.71 -7.23 -17.14
N ALA A 52 -9.34 -7.80 -18.29
CA ALA A 52 -8.35 -8.88 -18.34
C ALA A 52 -7.00 -8.38 -17.80
N LEU A 53 -6.32 -9.18 -16.98
CA LEU A 53 -4.99 -8.84 -16.49
C LEU A 53 -3.94 -9.38 -17.45
N VAL A 54 -3.18 -8.49 -18.07
CA VAL A 54 -2.19 -8.81 -19.11
C VAL A 54 -0.80 -8.49 -18.63
N ILE A 55 0.14 -9.40 -18.90
CA ILE A 55 1.56 -9.24 -18.68
C ILE A 55 2.24 -9.06 -20.05
N SER A 56 3.11 -8.06 -20.16
CA SER A 56 3.97 -7.86 -21.32
C SER A 56 5.42 -7.60 -20.90
N SER A 57 6.37 -8.34 -21.44
CA SER A 57 7.79 -8.31 -21.13
C SER A 57 8.59 -8.70 -22.37
N ALA A 58 9.72 -8.04 -22.59
CA ALA A 58 10.68 -8.47 -23.61
C ALA A 58 11.47 -9.70 -23.15
N THR A 59 11.80 -9.78 -21.85
CA THR A 59 12.62 -10.84 -21.27
C THR A 59 12.21 -11.09 -19.81
N PRO A 60 11.88 -12.33 -19.43
CA PRO A 60 11.59 -13.47 -20.30
C PRO A 60 10.27 -13.33 -21.09
N ALA A 61 10.29 -13.49 -22.42
CA ALA A 61 9.08 -13.38 -23.26
C ALA A 61 8.00 -14.43 -22.97
N ASN A 62 8.36 -15.57 -22.36
CA ASN A 62 7.41 -16.65 -22.05
C ASN A 62 6.40 -16.30 -20.96
N VAL A 63 6.52 -15.13 -20.32
CA VAL A 63 5.56 -14.63 -19.32
C VAL A 63 4.46 -13.77 -19.98
N ASN A 64 4.55 -13.52 -21.28
CA ASN A 64 3.61 -12.68 -22.01
C ASN A 64 2.27 -13.38 -22.21
N GLY A 65 1.20 -12.71 -21.80
CA GLY A 65 -0.15 -13.19 -22.00
C GLY A 65 -1.13 -12.68 -20.97
N THR A 66 -2.32 -13.26 -20.99
CA THR A 66 -3.41 -12.95 -20.07
C THR A 66 -3.41 -13.94 -18.92
N LEU A 67 -3.50 -13.42 -17.70
CA LEU A 67 -3.75 -14.19 -16.51
C LEU A 67 -5.26 -14.45 -16.35
N ASP A 68 -5.61 -15.73 -16.26
CA ASP A 68 -6.94 -16.17 -15.87
C ASP A 68 -7.08 -16.08 -14.34
N LYS A 69 -8.01 -15.22 -13.94
CA LYS A 69 -8.32 -14.89 -12.55
C LYS A 69 -9.42 -15.79 -11.97
N THR A 70 -10.10 -16.61 -12.79
CA THR A 70 -11.21 -17.47 -12.35
C THR A 70 -10.76 -18.55 -11.36
N VAL A 71 -9.52 -19.01 -11.51
CA VAL A 71 -8.87 -19.98 -10.61
C VAL A 71 -7.95 -19.32 -9.59
N GLY A 72 -7.89 -17.99 -9.59
CA GLY A 72 -7.06 -17.22 -8.67
C GLY A 72 -7.55 -17.35 -7.24
N LEU A 73 -6.63 -17.67 -6.32
CA LEU A 73 -6.89 -17.71 -4.89
C LEU A 73 -6.41 -16.39 -4.29
N GLY A 74 -7.35 -15.48 -4.00
CA GLY A 74 -7.02 -14.28 -3.25
C GLY A 74 -6.63 -14.60 -1.81
N GLU A 75 -5.79 -13.77 -1.20
CA GLU A 75 -5.74 -13.72 0.25
C GLU A 75 -7.14 -13.52 0.80
N ALA A 76 -7.43 -14.18 1.92
CA ALA A 76 -8.69 -14.03 2.62
C ALA A 76 -8.78 -12.61 3.21
N GLY A 77 -9.08 -11.63 2.37
CA GLY A 77 -9.04 -10.19 2.66
C GLY A 77 -7.67 -9.54 2.41
N ILE A 78 -7.59 -8.27 2.79
CA ILE A 78 -6.37 -7.46 2.76
C ILE A 78 -5.72 -7.54 4.16
N SER A 79 -4.43 -7.84 4.22
CA SER A 79 -3.68 -8.03 5.47
C SER A 79 -2.76 -6.85 5.78
N ASN A 80 -2.29 -6.73 7.03
CA ASN A 80 -1.21 -5.79 7.34
C ASN A 80 0.07 -6.24 6.61
N ALA A 81 0.75 -5.31 5.96
CA ALA A 81 1.99 -5.63 5.27
C ALA A 81 3.14 -5.83 6.27
N THR A 82 3.59 -7.07 6.45
CA THR A 82 4.72 -7.38 7.34
C THR A 82 6.04 -7.06 6.63
N GLY A 83 6.62 -5.89 6.91
CA GLY A 83 7.91 -5.50 6.33
C GLY A 83 8.24 -4.01 6.50
N SER A 84 9.47 -3.63 6.12
CA SER A 84 9.87 -2.22 6.07
C SER A 84 9.34 -1.58 4.77
N PHE A 85 8.12 -1.05 4.84
CA PHE A 85 7.55 -0.12 3.87
C PHE A 85 7.60 1.28 4.52
N THR A 86 8.08 2.28 3.79
CA THR A 86 8.56 3.61 4.25
C THR A 86 7.84 4.22 5.47
N SER A 87 8.64 4.81 6.38
CA SER A 87 8.34 5.73 7.50
C SER A 87 7.13 5.52 8.44
N GLY A 88 6.29 4.51 8.25
CA GLY A 88 5.08 4.25 9.07
C GLY A 88 5.12 2.96 9.90
N GLY A 89 6.10 2.09 9.66
CA GLY A 89 6.15 0.76 10.29
C GLY A 89 5.18 -0.25 9.66
N PRO A 90 5.23 -1.53 10.08
CA PRO A 90 4.54 -2.65 9.41
C PRO A 90 3.01 -2.59 9.48
N ASN A 91 2.43 -1.72 10.31
CA ASN A 91 0.98 -1.65 10.50
C ASN A 91 0.31 -0.49 9.76
N ASP A 92 1.06 0.38 9.08
CA ASP A 92 0.51 1.51 8.32
C ASP A 92 0.17 1.16 6.87
N TYR A 93 0.53 -0.06 6.46
CA TYR A 93 0.37 -0.56 5.11
C TYR A 93 -0.48 -1.80 5.06
N CYS A 94 -1.17 -1.92 3.94
CA CYS A 94 -2.00 -3.03 3.56
C CYS A 94 -1.33 -3.83 2.47
N ARG A 95 -1.57 -5.14 2.47
CA ARG A 95 -1.12 -6.08 1.47
C ARG A 95 -2.32 -6.83 0.92
N ALA A 96 -2.46 -6.80 -0.40
CA ALA A 96 -3.40 -7.62 -1.15
C ALA A 96 -2.60 -8.52 -2.08
N ALA A 97 -2.87 -9.83 -2.06
CA ALA A 97 -2.27 -10.76 -2.99
C ALA A 97 -3.31 -11.71 -3.57
N VAL A 98 -3.09 -12.11 -4.81
CA VAL A 98 -3.85 -13.16 -5.49
C VAL A 98 -2.85 -14.15 -6.05
N TYR A 99 -3.03 -15.42 -5.73
CA TYR A 99 -2.16 -16.54 -6.09
C TYR A 99 -2.83 -17.44 -7.12
N ALA A 100 -2.08 -18.40 -7.64
CA ALA A 100 -2.57 -19.45 -8.53
C ALA A 100 -3.33 -18.97 -9.80
N MET A 101 -3.16 -17.70 -10.22
CA MET A 101 -3.74 -17.21 -11.46
C MET A 101 -3.07 -17.93 -12.64
N THR A 102 -3.87 -18.55 -13.49
CA THR A 102 -3.32 -19.41 -14.55
C THR A 102 -3.03 -18.59 -15.80
N HIS A 103 -1.82 -18.69 -16.31
CA HIS A 103 -1.45 -18.03 -17.54
C HIS A 103 -1.98 -18.82 -18.76
N SER A 104 -2.86 -18.17 -19.51
CA SER A 104 -3.61 -18.77 -20.64
C SER A 104 -2.73 -19.43 -21.71
N GLY A 105 -1.53 -18.92 -21.95
CA GLY A 105 -0.63 -19.44 -23.00
C GLY A 105 0.35 -20.55 -22.58
N ASN A 106 0.50 -20.85 -21.28
CA ASN A 106 1.55 -21.77 -20.83
C ASN A 106 1.20 -22.60 -19.56
N ALA A 107 -0.02 -22.46 -19.04
CA ALA A 107 -0.53 -23.13 -17.83
C ALA A 107 0.28 -22.90 -16.55
N ARG A 108 1.25 -21.99 -16.55
CA ARG A 108 1.97 -21.59 -15.34
C ARG A 108 1.04 -20.80 -14.44
N LYS A 109 1.29 -20.91 -13.14
CA LYS A 109 0.55 -20.17 -12.12
C LYS A 109 1.35 -18.96 -11.70
N TYR A 110 0.67 -17.85 -11.47
CA TYR A 110 1.28 -16.59 -11.05
C TYR A 110 0.64 -16.06 -9.78
N MET A 111 1.43 -15.32 -9.01
CA MET A 111 0.95 -14.44 -7.98
C MET A 111 1.15 -12.97 -8.35
N VAL A 112 0.21 -12.13 -7.93
CA VAL A 112 0.38 -10.67 -7.90
C VAL A 112 0.17 -10.20 -6.47
N GLU A 113 1.12 -9.43 -5.97
CA GLU A 113 1.08 -8.81 -4.65
C GLU A 113 1.20 -7.30 -4.77
N VAL A 114 0.38 -6.58 -4.01
CA VAL A 114 0.34 -5.13 -3.99
C VAL A 114 0.32 -4.64 -2.55
N VAL A 115 1.21 -3.69 -2.23
CA VAL A 115 1.28 -3.04 -0.93
C VAL A 115 0.98 -1.56 -1.05
N PHE A 116 0.07 -1.07 -0.21
CA PHE A 116 -0.42 0.30 -0.27
C PHE A 116 -0.69 0.88 1.13
N SER A 117 -0.61 2.20 1.26
CA SER A 117 -0.87 2.91 2.52
C SER A 117 -2.31 2.75 2.98
N LYS A 118 -2.53 2.49 4.27
CA LYS A 118 -3.89 2.49 4.85
C LYS A 118 -4.59 3.83 4.69
N ALA A 119 -3.87 4.92 4.94
CA ALA A 119 -4.42 6.27 5.00
C ALA A 119 -4.78 6.81 3.62
N THR A 120 -3.88 6.67 2.65
CA THR A 120 -4.01 7.33 1.34
C THR A 120 -4.27 6.37 0.19
N LYS A 121 -4.17 5.06 0.43
CA LYS A 121 -4.19 4.01 -0.61
C LYS A 121 -3.10 4.16 -1.67
N ALA A 122 -2.10 4.99 -1.41
CA ALA A 122 -0.91 5.13 -2.25
C ALA A 122 -0.14 3.81 -2.31
N VAL A 123 0.10 3.31 -3.51
CA VAL A 123 0.80 2.04 -3.74
C VAL A 123 2.31 2.26 -3.69
N SER A 124 3.02 1.47 -2.89
CA SER A 124 4.48 1.57 -2.72
C SER A 124 5.23 0.37 -3.27
N TYR A 125 4.54 -0.75 -3.48
CA TYR A 125 5.14 -1.97 -3.99
C TYR A 125 4.15 -2.80 -4.80
N VAL A 126 4.64 -3.35 -5.90
CA VAL A 126 3.95 -4.38 -6.70
C VAL A 126 4.95 -5.48 -7.03
N ALA A 127 4.51 -6.72 -6.90
CA ALA A 127 5.26 -7.89 -7.32
C ALA A 127 4.41 -8.80 -8.20
N LEU A 128 5.06 -9.41 -9.17
CA LEU A 128 4.56 -10.46 -10.03
C LEU A 128 5.58 -11.59 -10.01
N GLY A 129 5.13 -12.82 -9.79
CA GLY A 129 6.00 -14.00 -9.87
C GLY A 129 5.24 -15.24 -10.21
N GLU A 130 5.97 -16.30 -10.56
CA GLU A 130 5.38 -17.63 -10.64
C GLU A 130 5.03 -18.12 -9.23
N ASP A 131 3.84 -18.70 -9.10
CA ASP A 131 3.31 -19.21 -7.84
C ASP A 131 4.33 -20.16 -7.19
N VAL A 132 4.46 -20.09 -5.86
CA VAL A 132 5.45 -20.79 -5.02
C VAL A 132 6.95 -20.54 -5.30
N THR A 133 7.29 -19.60 -6.20
CA THR A 133 8.67 -19.14 -6.42
C THR A 133 8.84 -17.67 -6.01
N PRO A 134 10.07 -17.18 -5.78
CA PRO A 134 10.29 -15.76 -5.54
C PRO A 134 9.78 -14.89 -6.69
N ALA A 135 9.28 -13.70 -6.36
CA ALA A 135 8.74 -12.77 -7.36
C ALA A 135 9.74 -12.50 -8.50
N THR A 136 9.30 -12.74 -9.73
CA THR A 136 10.11 -12.59 -10.95
C THR A 136 10.29 -11.12 -11.33
N PHE A 137 9.27 -10.30 -11.08
CA PHE A 137 9.28 -8.87 -11.37
C PHE A 137 8.75 -8.12 -10.16
N THR A 138 9.46 -7.08 -9.73
CA THR A 138 9.01 -6.23 -8.63
C THR A 138 9.27 -4.77 -8.96
N VAL A 139 8.45 -3.90 -8.42
CA VAL A 139 8.75 -2.47 -8.33
C VAL A 139 8.50 -2.03 -6.91
N ARG A 140 9.49 -1.35 -6.34
CA ARG A 140 9.37 -0.64 -5.07
C ARG A 140 9.63 0.82 -5.37
N ALA A 141 8.66 1.67 -5.06
CA ALA A 141 8.73 3.08 -5.43
C ALA A 141 8.98 3.95 -4.19
N ALA A 142 9.90 4.90 -4.31
CA ALA A 142 10.14 5.92 -3.30
C ALA A 142 9.00 6.97 -3.24
N ALA A 143 8.24 7.08 -4.32
CA ALA A 143 7.02 7.85 -4.44
C ALA A 143 5.85 6.91 -4.83
N PRO A 144 4.58 7.28 -4.58
CA PRO A 144 3.44 6.44 -4.95
C PRO A 144 3.42 6.05 -6.43
N LEU A 145 3.12 4.78 -6.71
CA LEU A 145 2.89 4.27 -8.07
C LEU A 145 1.53 4.73 -8.58
N THR A 146 1.50 5.85 -9.31
CA THR A 146 0.27 6.42 -9.87
C THR A 146 -0.36 5.57 -10.97
N SER A 147 0.38 4.62 -11.53
CA SER A 147 -0.12 3.64 -12.50
C SER A 147 -1.00 2.55 -11.86
N VAL A 148 -1.09 2.51 -10.53
CA VAL A 148 -1.87 1.52 -9.78
C VAL A 148 -2.96 2.20 -8.96
N ALA A 149 -4.18 1.73 -9.12
CA ALA A 149 -5.37 2.24 -8.46
C ALA A 149 -5.96 1.19 -7.51
N ILE A 150 -6.29 1.58 -6.27
CA ILE A 150 -6.93 0.70 -5.29
C ILE A 150 -8.40 1.10 -5.15
N ASP A 151 -9.30 0.22 -5.58
CA ASP A 151 -10.75 0.35 -5.42
C ASP A 151 -11.23 -0.65 -4.37
N ILE A 152 -11.31 -0.19 -3.12
CA ILE A 152 -11.76 -1.00 -2.00
C ILE A 152 -13.25 -1.36 -2.14
N ALA A 153 -14.07 -0.44 -2.65
CA ALA A 153 -15.53 -0.62 -2.75
C ALA A 153 -15.89 -1.76 -3.70
N ASN A 154 -15.23 -1.83 -4.86
CA ASN A 154 -15.43 -2.90 -5.83
C ASN A 154 -14.44 -4.06 -5.68
N ARG A 155 -13.53 -3.98 -4.70
CA ARG A 155 -12.48 -4.97 -4.42
C ARG A 155 -11.60 -5.27 -5.62
N ARG A 156 -11.09 -4.20 -6.21
CA ARG A 156 -10.30 -4.23 -7.43
C ARG A 156 -9.02 -3.44 -7.29
N ILE A 157 -7.99 -3.93 -7.95
CA ILE A 157 -6.74 -3.20 -8.17
C ILE A 157 -6.61 -2.99 -9.67
N GLY A 158 -6.50 -1.74 -10.09
CA GLY A 158 -6.29 -1.37 -11.50
C GLY A 158 -4.82 -1.15 -11.78
N PHE A 159 -4.35 -1.61 -12.94
CA PHE A 159 -3.01 -1.39 -13.45
C PHE A 159 -3.10 -0.70 -14.82
N THR A 160 -2.45 0.45 -14.96
CA THR A 160 -2.40 1.21 -16.22
C THR A 160 -0.94 1.34 -16.64
N ASN A 161 -0.48 0.44 -17.50
CA ASN A 161 0.92 0.38 -17.94
C ASN A 161 1.92 0.37 -16.76
N THR A 162 1.63 -0.43 -15.73
CA THR A 162 2.46 -0.51 -14.53
C THR A 162 3.73 -1.29 -14.84
N VAL A 163 4.86 -0.60 -14.86
CA VAL A 163 6.17 -1.21 -15.14
C VAL A 163 6.75 -1.81 -13.86
N LEU A 164 7.07 -3.09 -13.91
CA LEU A 164 7.79 -3.87 -12.90
C LEU A 164 9.24 -4.10 -13.37
N GLY A 165 10.21 -4.06 -12.45
CA GLY A 165 11.62 -4.21 -12.78
C GLY A 165 12.28 -2.96 -13.36
N ALA A 166 11.79 -1.77 -12.98
CA ALA A 166 12.26 -0.49 -13.52
C ALA A 166 13.80 -0.35 -13.42
N GLY A 167 14.46 -0.29 -14.58
CA GLY A 167 15.91 -0.09 -14.71
C GLY A 167 16.73 -1.33 -15.15
N GLY A 168 16.11 -2.50 -15.34
CA GLY A 168 16.79 -3.72 -15.79
C GLY A 168 16.37 -4.21 -17.19
N ALA A 169 17.16 -5.11 -17.77
CA ALA A 169 16.84 -5.78 -19.04
C ALA A 169 15.60 -6.69 -18.97
N ASN A 170 15.11 -6.98 -17.76
CA ASN A 170 14.00 -7.88 -17.48
C ASN A 170 12.83 -7.11 -16.86
N ALA A 171 12.29 -6.14 -17.58
CA ALA A 171 11.10 -5.40 -17.16
C ALA A 171 9.82 -6.09 -17.69
N ALA A 172 8.74 -5.98 -16.92
CA ALA A 172 7.41 -6.41 -17.32
C ALA A 172 6.41 -5.26 -17.12
N THR A 173 5.33 -5.24 -17.89
CA THR A 173 4.25 -4.29 -17.78
C THR A 173 2.97 -5.04 -17.43
N LEU A 174 2.30 -4.60 -16.37
CA LEU A 174 0.95 -5.04 -16.02
C LEU A 174 -0.08 -4.03 -16.54
N ASN A 175 -1.13 -4.53 -17.16
CA ASN A 175 -2.28 -3.74 -17.59
C ASN A 175 -3.58 -4.52 -17.33
N GLY A 176 -4.61 -3.85 -16.82
CA GLY A 176 -5.92 -4.44 -16.55
C GLY A 176 -6.35 -4.30 -15.09
N SER A 177 -7.15 -5.26 -14.60
CA SER A 177 -7.57 -5.28 -13.19
C SER A 177 -7.31 -6.62 -12.53
N LEU A 178 -7.17 -6.60 -11.21
CA LEU A 178 -7.13 -7.76 -10.34
C LEU A 178 -8.24 -7.64 -9.29
N GLU A 179 -9.12 -8.63 -9.22
CA GLU A 179 -10.12 -8.74 -8.17
C GLU A 179 -9.53 -9.50 -6.97
N PHE A 180 -9.84 -9.05 -5.77
CA PHE A 180 -9.53 -9.81 -4.55
C PHE A 180 -10.82 -10.23 -3.83
N VAL A 181 -10.81 -11.43 -3.25
CA VAL A 181 -12.00 -12.07 -2.67
C VAL A 181 -12.43 -11.43 -1.33
N THR A 182 -13.69 -11.63 -0.94
CA THR A 182 -14.19 -11.29 0.40
C THR A 182 -13.87 -12.34 1.45
N ASN A 183 -13.30 -11.85 2.57
CA ASN A 183 -13.50 -12.22 3.97
C ASN A 183 -12.93 -13.52 4.59
N GLY A 184 -12.24 -13.30 5.71
CA GLY A 184 -12.41 -14.07 6.95
C GLY A 184 -12.39 -13.09 8.13
N SER A 185 -13.23 -13.32 9.13
CA SER A 185 -13.53 -12.48 10.31
C SER A 185 -12.37 -12.29 11.30
N VAL A 186 -11.22 -11.80 10.82
CA VAL A 186 -10.03 -11.58 11.64
C VAL A 186 -9.85 -10.08 11.85
N ALA A 187 -9.80 -9.65 13.11
CA ALA A 187 -9.79 -8.24 13.52
C ALA A 187 -8.71 -7.38 12.84
N ASP A 188 -7.53 -7.94 12.55
CA ASP A 188 -6.43 -7.22 11.88
C ASP A 188 -6.75 -6.79 10.43
N ARG A 189 -7.79 -7.40 9.81
CA ARG A 189 -8.19 -7.16 8.43
C ARG A 189 -9.14 -5.97 8.26
N ALA A 190 -9.80 -5.55 9.34
CA ALA A 190 -10.80 -4.47 9.33
C ALA A 190 -10.19 -3.05 9.13
N SER A 191 -8.87 -2.92 9.16
CA SER A 191 -8.19 -1.60 9.07
C SER A 191 -7.68 -1.25 7.67
N CYS A 192 -7.79 -2.17 6.71
CA CYS A 192 -7.23 -2.00 5.37
C CYS A 192 -8.25 -1.58 4.30
N GLY A 193 -9.52 -1.74 4.62
CA GLY A 193 -10.68 -1.45 3.79
C GLY A 193 -11.92 -1.96 4.48
#